data_AF-A0AAQ2ISM9-F1
#
_entry.id   AF-A0AAQ2ISM9-F1
#
_cell.length_a   1.000
_cell.length_b   1.000
_cell.length_c   1.000
_cell.angle_alpha   90.00
_cell.angle_beta   90.00
_cell.angle_gamma   90.00
#
_symmetry.space_group_name_H-M   'P 1'
#
loop_
_entity.id
_entity.type
_entity.pdbx_description
1 polymer ?
#
loop_
_entity_poly.entity_id
_entity_poly.type
_entity_poly.pdbx_seq_one_letter_code
_entity_poly.pdbx_strand_id
1 'polypeptide(L)'
;MTEQLLIRVDQSHQATIHWLVWSTEQQQIIASGELEGSEQLGSLAEKAQTRPVVLLLPATAVQLRTLELPAKWNRKLEQALPFMLEEHVATDIDALFIAIGKPGMKADTHTIDVAICDSSWLQSWFSAFDDAGISVSKALPDALCLPLHEEMASAVQLGQQWLFKHNAWQVGTAELSWVNEYLTIAGVKQLAHFSPASDFSETITLTAQQQDYDLPLAIFAKSLSNIDFNLRQGRFAAKKKQPQWWRDWRSGLIAASVAVVSFIAIKGTQLYVISYQANQLETQAVTMYQQAFPNKVVRPHLLKKQIQNELDALSGTEQGGLLELTNHFVAIYEEVDAFAPETLRYDKRRNELRIRARAKEFQVFGQVKAILEQRGVSVEQGALNNDGDFVVGEIRIRGAA
;
A
#
# COMPACT_ATOMS: atom_id res chain seq x y z
N MET A 1 13.23 19.52 -11.17
CA MET A 1 14.65 19.89 -11.04
C MET A 1 14.91 20.92 -12.11
N THR A 2 15.35 22.12 -11.73
CA THR A 2 15.48 23.26 -12.65
C THR A 2 16.82 23.26 -13.37
N GLU A 3 17.87 22.69 -12.75
CA GLU A 3 19.21 22.62 -13.32
C GLU A 3 19.63 21.18 -13.65
N GLN A 4 20.49 21.02 -14.66
CA GLN A 4 21.10 19.75 -15.05
C GLN A 4 22.57 19.95 -15.46
N LEU A 5 23.40 18.93 -15.24
CA LEU A 5 24.81 18.92 -15.64
C LEU A 5 24.98 18.00 -16.85
N LEU A 6 25.39 18.58 -17.98
CA LEU A 6 25.75 17.85 -19.18
C LEU A 6 27.25 17.63 -19.19
N ILE A 7 27.68 16.41 -19.45
CA ILE A 7 29.09 16.05 -19.62
C ILE A 7 29.22 15.29 -20.92
N ARG A 8 29.94 15.86 -21.88
CA ARG A 8 30.23 15.27 -23.18
C ARG A 8 31.64 14.70 -23.16
N VAL A 9 31.72 13.38 -23.32
CA VAL A 9 32.97 12.64 -23.39
C VAL A 9 33.35 12.36 -24.84
N ASP A 10 34.58 11.91 -25.03
CA ASP A 10 35.09 11.44 -26.31
C ASP A 10 35.19 9.90 -26.33
N GLN A 11 35.77 9.31 -27.39
CA GLN A 11 36.08 7.90 -27.41
C GLN A 11 37.20 7.57 -26.42
N SER A 12 38.23 8.42 -26.36
CA SER A 12 39.39 8.25 -25.49
C SER A 12 39.16 8.87 -24.11
N HIS A 13 39.57 8.16 -23.07
CA HIS A 13 39.60 8.67 -21.69
C HIS A 13 40.59 9.83 -21.50
N GLN A 14 41.54 10.01 -22.40
CA GLN A 14 42.56 11.08 -22.32
C GLN A 14 42.14 12.35 -23.06
N ALA A 15 41.11 12.27 -23.90
CA ALA A 15 40.66 13.41 -24.69
C ALA A 15 39.90 14.43 -23.83
N THR A 16 39.81 15.65 -24.34
CA THR A 16 39.10 16.75 -23.68
C THR A 16 37.63 16.41 -23.45
N ILE A 17 37.16 16.60 -22.22
CA ILE A 17 35.75 16.42 -21.84
C ILE A 17 35.13 17.80 -21.71
N HIS A 18 34.03 18.07 -22.42
CA HIS A 18 33.29 19.32 -22.31
C HIS A 18 32.14 19.15 -21.33
N TRP A 19 31.89 20.14 -20.47
CA TRP A 19 30.77 20.11 -19.54
C TRP A 19 30.03 21.43 -19.50
N LEU A 20 28.74 21.36 -19.16
CA LEU A 20 27.85 22.50 -19.08
C LEU A 20 26.77 22.30 -18.01
N VAL A 21 26.55 23.31 -17.17
CA VAL A 21 25.41 23.39 -16.26
C VAL A 21 24.33 24.23 -16.92
N TRP A 22 23.18 23.60 -17.18
CA TRP A 22 22.03 24.21 -17.85
C TRP A 22 20.88 24.45 -16.90
N SER A 23 20.31 25.66 -16.93
CA SER A 23 19.02 25.96 -16.31
C SER A 23 17.89 25.71 -17.30
N THR A 24 17.07 24.69 -17.03
CA THR A 24 15.90 24.33 -17.84
C THR A 24 14.75 25.33 -17.66
N GLU A 25 14.67 25.98 -16.50
CA GLU A 25 13.64 27.00 -16.22
C GLU A 25 13.95 28.32 -16.93
N GLN A 26 15.20 28.77 -16.86
CA GLN A 26 15.62 30.04 -17.44
C GLN A 26 16.16 29.89 -18.87
N GLN A 27 16.27 28.65 -19.37
CA GLN A 27 16.84 28.32 -20.69
C GLN A 27 18.20 28.98 -20.93
N GLN A 28 19.10 28.91 -19.94
CA GLN A 28 20.40 29.56 -19.99
C GLN A 28 21.53 28.72 -19.39
N ILE A 29 22.75 29.07 -19.78
CA ILE A 29 24.00 28.48 -19.29
C ILE A 29 24.33 29.11 -17.95
N ILE A 30 24.48 28.29 -16.91
CA ILE A 30 24.93 28.74 -15.57
C ILE A 30 26.45 28.69 -15.48
N ALA A 31 27.05 27.63 -16.01
CA ALA A 31 28.49 27.44 -16.03
C ALA A 31 28.85 26.46 -17.16
N SER A 32 30.05 26.59 -17.72
CA SER A 32 30.62 25.65 -18.68
C SER A 32 32.12 25.56 -18.50
N GLY A 33 32.72 24.51 -19.05
CA GLY A 33 34.16 24.34 -19.03
C GLY A 33 34.61 23.06 -19.73
N GLU A 34 35.90 22.81 -19.63
CA GLU A 34 36.58 21.67 -20.23
C GLU A 34 37.46 20.99 -19.19
N LEU A 35 37.70 19.69 -19.36
CA LEU A 35 38.61 18.89 -18.55
C LEU A 35 39.59 18.16 -19.45
N GLU A 36 40.83 18.03 -19.00
CA GLU A 36 41.87 17.26 -19.69
C GLU A 36 41.77 15.78 -19.30
N GLY A 37 40.80 15.08 -19.87
CA GLY A 37 40.59 13.65 -19.67
C GLY A 37 39.78 13.27 -18.43
N SER A 38 39.54 11.96 -18.29
CA SER A 38 38.62 11.40 -17.31
C SER A 38 39.14 11.43 -15.88
N GLU A 39 40.45 11.56 -15.66
CA GLU A 39 41.04 11.67 -14.32
C GLU A 39 40.56 12.92 -13.57
N GLN A 40 40.20 13.97 -14.30
CA GLN A 40 39.69 15.22 -13.74
C GLN A 40 38.17 15.20 -13.47
N LEU A 41 37.46 14.12 -13.79
CA LEU A 41 36.00 14.03 -13.57
C LEU A 41 35.61 14.28 -12.11
N GLY A 42 36.45 13.88 -11.15
CA GLY A 42 36.22 14.13 -9.72
C GLY A 42 36.00 15.60 -9.36
N SER A 43 36.54 16.53 -10.14
CA SER A 43 36.31 17.98 -9.96
C SER A 43 34.85 18.40 -10.16
N LEU A 44 34.05 17.60 -10.88
CA LEU A 44 32.63 17.83 -11.12
C LEU A 44 31.73 17.17 -10.08
N ALA A 45 32.27 16.39 -9.14
CA ALA A 45 31.49 15.64 -8.16
C ALA A 45 30.56 16.52 -7.34
N GLU A 46 31.04 17.68 -6.86
CA GLU A 46 30.22 18.63 -6.10
C GLU A 46 29.06 19.17 -6.96
N LYS A 47 29.31 19.49 -8.24
CA LYS A 47 28.28 19.96 -9.17
C LYS A 47 27.23 18.89 -9.48
N ALA A 48 27.64 17.61 -9.47
CA ALA A 48 26.81 16.45 -9.74
C ALA A 48 25.95 15.99 -8.55
N GLN A 49 26.29 16.35 -7.31
CA GLN A 49 25.51 15.93 -6.14
C GLN A 49 24.10 16.53 -6.12
N THR A 50 23.96 17.77 -6.57
CA THR A 50 22.69 18.52 -6.54
C THR A 50 21.94 18.51 -7.86
N ARG A 51 22.52 17.93 -8.92
CA ARG A 51 22.00 18.01 -10.29
C ARG A 51 21.93 16.63 -10.96
N PRO A 52 20.89 16.34 -11.75
CA PRO A 52 20.90 15.18 -12.62
C PRO A 52 22.02 15.33 -13.66
N VAL A 53 22.79 14.26 -13.86
CA VAL A 53 23.93 14.24 -14.79
C VAL A 53 23.56 13.53 -16.08
N VAL A 54 23.65 14.26 -17.19
CA VAL A 54 23.43 13.74 -18.55
C VAL A 54 24.79 13.53 -19.22
N LEU A 55 25.10 12.26 -19.48
CA LEU A 55 26.27 11.85 -20.23
C LEU A 55 25.95 11.89 -21.73
N LEU A 56 26.69 12.72 -22.47
CA LEU A 56 26.67 12.76 -23.91
C LEU A 56 27.85 11.96 -24.45
N LEU A 57 27.56 10.89 -25.17
CA LEU A 57 28.56 10.04 -25.82
C LEU A 57 28.79 10.54 -27.25
N PRO A 58 30.00 10.40 -27.80
CA PRO A 58 30.25 10.81 -29.18
C PRO A 58 29.48 9.90 -30.15
N ALA A 59 28.79 10.49 -31.11
CA ALA A 59 28.03 9.76 -32.13
C ALA A 59 28.93 8.90 -33.04
N THR A 60 30.24 9.12 -33.05
CA THR A 60 31.22 8.22 -33.66
C THR A 60 31.26 6.83 -33.01
N ALA A 61 30.90 6.71 -31.73
CA ALA A 61 31.00 5.48 -30.94
C ALA A 61 29.65 4.79 -30.70
N VAL A 62 28.54 5.44 -31.04
CA VAL A 62 27.19 4.90 -30.84
C VAL A 62 26.42 4.95 -32.15
N GLN A 63 26.21 3.78 -32.75
CA GLN A 63 25.46 3.63 -33.97
C GLN A 63 23.96 3.57 -33.68
N LEU A 64 23.17 4.42 -34.34
CA LEU A 64 21.71 4.37 -34.28
C LEU A 64 21.16 3.70 -35.53
N ARG A 65 20.20 2.79 -35.35
CA ARG A 65 19.58 2.04 -36.45
C ARG A 65 18.11 1.76 -36.15
N THR A 66 17.29 1.77 -37.20
CA THR A 66 15.91 1.27 -37.14
C THR A 66 15.86 -0.06 -37.86
N LEU A 67 15.37 -1.10 -37.19
CA LEU A 67 15.23 -2.45 -37.74
C LEU A 67 13.77 -2.74 -38.06
N GLU A 68 13.53 -3.40 -39.18
CA GLU A 68 12.23 -3.95 -39.52
C GLU A 68 12.00 -5.27 -38.78
N LEU A 69 10.80 -5.42 -38.23
CA LEU A 69 10.40 -6.56 -37.42
C LEU A 69 9.30 -7.34 -38.14
N PRO A 70 9.35 -8.69 -38.09
CA PRO A 70 8.31 -9.53 -38.68
C PRO A 70 6.98 -9.46 -37.92
N ALA A 71 6.99 -8.96 -36.68
CA ALA A 71 5.82 -8.86 -35.82
C ALA A 71 5.99 -7.73 -34.80
N LYS A 72 4.92 -7.43 -34.05
CA LYS A 72 4.94 -6.44 -32.96
C LYS A 72 6.01 -6.80 -31.93
N TRP A 73 6.73 -5.76 -31.46
CA TRP A 73 7.77 -5.87 -30.43
C TRP A 73 7.34 -6.70 -29.23
N ASN A 74 8.17 -7.66 -28.84
CA ASN A 74 7.95 -8.55 -27.71
C ASN A 74 9.30 -9.13 -27.20
N ARG A 75 9.27 -9.78 -26.03
CA ARG A 75 10.47 -10.32 -25.38
C ARG A 75 11.22 -11.39 -26.20
N LYS A 76 10.55 -12.11 -27.11
CA LYS A 76 11.22 -13.08 -27.98
C LYS A 76 12.03 -12.37 -29.07
N LEU A 77 11.50 -11.29 -29.63
CA LEU A 77 12.22 -10.45 -30.59
C LEU A 77 13.42 -9.77 -29.94
N GLU A 78 13.31 -9.36 -28.69
CA GLU A 78 14.45 -8.83 -27.91
C GLU A 78 15.61 -9.84 -27.81
N GLN A 79 15.30 -11.12 -27.56
CA GLN A 79 16.30 -12.19 -27.51
C GLN A 79 16.88 -12.53 -28.90
N ALA A 80 16.11 -12.31 -29.96
CA ALA A 80 16.52 -12.55 -31.34
C ALA A 80 17.29 -11.37 -31.96
N LEU A 81 17.25 -10.20 -31.32
CA LEU A 81 17.82 -8.94 -31.82
C LEU A 81 19.31 -9.04 -32.18
N PRO A 82 20.17 -9.72 -31.39
CA PRO A 82 21.58 -9.91 -31.75
C PRO A 82 21.74 -10.61 -33.11
N PHE A 83 21.02 -11.71 -33.34
CA PHE A 83 21.07 -12.45 -34.61
C PHE A 83 20.58 -11.61 -35.80
N MET A 84 19.56 -10.76 -35.59
CA MET A 84 19.08 -9.85 -36.64
C MET A 84 20.10 -8.75 -36.98
N LEU A 85 21.01 -8.44 -36.06
CA LEU A 85 22.01 -7.39 -36.23
C LEU A 85 23.36 -7.92 -36.71
N GLU A 86 23.61 -9.23 -36.63
CA GLU A 86 24.92 -9.84 -36.90
C GLU A 86 25.47 -9.49 -38.29
N GLU A 87 24.62 -9.48 -39.32
CA GLU A 87 25.00 -9.09 -40.70
C GLU A 87 25.17 -7.57 -40.89
N HIS A 88 24.87 -6.76 -39.88
CA HIS A 88 24.84 -5.31 -39.95
C HIS A 88 25.90 -4.61 -39.10
N VAL A 89 26.67 -5.36 -38.33
CA VAL A 89 27.80 -4.85 -37.54
C VAL A 89 29.12 -5.42 -38.06
N ALA A 90 30.18 -4.62 -37.94
CA ALA A 90 31.52 -5.00 -38.41
C ALA A 90 32.36 -5.74 -37.36
N THR A 91 31.80 -5.94 -36.17
CA THR A 91 32.45 -6.58 -35.02
C THR A 91 31.59 -7.70 -34.49
N ASP A 92 32.17 -8.55 -33.65
CA ASP A 92 31.44 -9.58 -32.93
C ASP A 92 30.26 -8.98 -32.15
N ILE A 93 29.06 -9.54 -32.38
CA ILE A 93 27.82 -9.09 -31.74
C ILE A 93 27.87 -9.25 -30.21
N ASP A 94 28.62 -10.24 -29.71
CA ASP A 94 28.74 -10.51 -28.27
C ASP A 94 29.57 -9.45 -27.53
N ALA A 95 30.45 -8.73 -28.25
CA ALA A 95 31.21 -7.61 -27.72
C ALA A 95 30.39 -6.32 -27.62
N LEU A 96 29.23 -6.27 -28.29
CA LEU A 96 28.41 -5.07 -28.38
C LEU A 96 27.38 -4.99 -27.26
N PHE A 97 26.98 -3.77 -26.96
CA PHE A 97 25.79 -3.48 -26.17
C PHE A 97 24.72 -2.92 -27.10
N ILE A 98 23.53 -3.51 -27.03
CA ILE A 98 22.36 -3.09 -27.80
C ILE A 98 21.35 -2.51 -26.82
N ALA A 99 21.09 -1.21 -26.94
CA ALA A 99 20.03 -0.52 -26.22
C ALA A 99 18.79 -0.37 -27.10
N ILE A 100 17.63 -0.49 -26.47
CA ILE A 100 16.35 -0.58 -27.15
C ILE A 100 15.67 0.80 -27.09
N GLY A 101 15.29 1.30 -28.25
CA GLY A 101 14.58 2.55 -28.45
C GLY A 101 13.07 2.36 -28.50
N LYS A 102 12.38 3.23 -29.25
CA LYS A 102 10.92 3.20 -29.36
C LYS A 102 10.50 2.21 -30.45
N PRO A 103 9.54 1.30 -30.18
CA PRO A 103 8.92 0.53 -31.24
C PRO A 103 8.05 1.43 -32.11
N GLY A 104 8.11 1.24 -33.41
CA GLY A 104 7.42 2.04 -34.41
C GLY A 104 6.70 1.19 -35.46
N MET A 105 6.21 1.88 -36.48
CA MET A 105 5.62 1.26 -37.67
C MET A 105 5.97 2.12 -38.89
N LYS A 106 6.44 1.49 -39.96
CA LYS A 106 6.76 2.13 -41.23
C LYS A 106 6.14 1.32 -42.37
N ALA A 107 5.24 1.93 -43.13
CA ALA A 107 4.55 1.31 -44.27
C ALA A 107 4.02 -0.12 -43.96
N ASP A 108 3.20 -0.24 -42.92
CA ASP A 108 2.64 -1.51 -42.38
C ASP A 108 3.63 -2.54 -41.81
N THR A 109 4.92 -2.22 -41.76
CA THR A 109 5.93 -3.07 -41.12
C THR A 109 6.26 -2.55 -39.73
N HIS A 110 6.29 -3.45 -38.73
CA HIS A 110 6.73 -3.08 -37.39
C HIS A 110 8.21 -2.72 -37.39
N THR A 111 8.62 -1.73 -36.61
CA THR A 111 10.03 -1.36 -36.50
C THR A 111 10.47 -1.24 -35.05
N ILE A 112 11.77 -1.36 -34.81
CA ILE A 112 12.39 -1.02 -33.53
C ILE A 112 13.65 -0.20 -33.75
N ASP A 113 13.72 0.91 -33.04
CA ASP A 113 14.91 1.71 -32.93
C ASP A 113 15.90 1.05 -31.97
N VAL A 114 17.16 0.96 -32.36
CA VAL A 114 18.25 0.43 -31.54
C VAL A 114 19.43 1.38 -31.55
N ALA A 115 20.18 1.38 -30.44
CA ALA A 115 21.50 2.00 -30.36
C ALA A 115 22.54 0.94 -30.00
N ILE A 116 23.66 0.95 -30.71
CA ILE A 116 24.68 -0.09 -30.64
C ILE A 116 26.03 0.56 -30.36
N CYS A 117 26.76 0.06 -29.38
CA CYS A 117 28.12 0.50 -29.07
C CYS A 117 28.95 -0.63 -28.47
N ASP A 118 30.27 -0.45 -28.43
CA ASP A 118 31.15 -1.39 -27.74
C ASP A 118 30.84 -1.44 -26.24
N SER A 119 30.63 -2.67 -25.74
CA SER A 119 30.25 -2.86 -24.34
C SER A 119 31.36 -2.47 -23.37
N SER A 120 32.61 -2.81 -23.68
CA SER A 120 33.73 -2.64 -22.77
C SER A 120 34.06 -1.16 -22.62
N TRP A 121 33.99 -0.42 -23.72
CA TRP A 121 34.11 1.02 -23.80
C TRP A 121 32.99 1.74 -23.04
N LEU A 122 31.74 1.33 -23.21
CA LEU A 122 30.64 1.95 -22.46
C LEU A 122 30.78 1.68 -20.95
N GLN A 123 31.23 0.47 -20.58
CA GLN A 123 31.50 0.11 -19.20
C GLN A 123 32.66 0.93 -18.62
N SER A 124 33.74 1.16 -19.37
CA SER A 124 34.89 1.94 -18.89
C SER A 124 34.49 3.39 -18.57
N TRP A 125 33.63 3.99 -19.39
CA TRP A 125 33.06 5.31 -19.10
C TRP A 125 32.19 5.29 -17.85
N PHE A 126 31.24 4.35 -17.72
CA PHE A 126 30.43 4.31 -16.49
C PHE A 126 31.27 4.07 -15.23
N SER A 127 32.31 3.24 -15.33
CA SER A 127 33.27 3.03 -14.24
C SER A 127 34.02 4.31 -13.88
N ALA A 128 34.51 5.09 -14.85
CA ALA A 128 35.18 6.37 -14.58
C ALA A 128 34.25 7.39 -13.87
N PHE A 129 32.96 7.41 -14.22
CA PHE A 129 31.97 8.24 -13.53
C PHE A 129 31.68 7.73 -12.11
N ASP A 130 31.56 6.42 -11.92
CA ASP A 130 31.35 5.81 -10.61
C ASP A 130 32.56 6.06 -9.67
N ASP A 131 33.79 5.94 -10.18
CA ASP A 131 35.04 6.22 -9.46
C ASP A 131 35.16 7.71 -9.07
N ALA A 132 34.67 8.61 -9.92
CA ALA A 132 34.55 10.03 -9.62
C ALA A 132 33.39 10.38 -8.65
N GLY A 133 32.59 9.39 -8.23
CA GLY A 133 31.43 9.59 -7.36
C GLY A 133 30.24 10.28 -8.07
N ILE A 134 30.18 10.23 -9.40
CA ILE A 134 29.18 10.91 -10.23
C ILE A 134 28.13 9.91 -10.72
N SER A 135 26.90 10.06 -10.24
CA SER A 135 25.77 9.22 -10.68
C SER A 135 25.15 9.76 -11.96
N VAL A 136 25.49 9.15 -13.11
CA VAL A 136 24.83 9.44 -14.40
C VAL A 136 23.34 9.08 -14.35
N SER A 137 22.46 10.03 -14.68
CA SER A 137 21.01 9.82 -14.76
C SER A 137 20.56 9.41 -16.16
N LYS A 138 21.18 9.97 -17.20
CA LYS A 138 20.86 9.72 -18.60
C LYS A 138 22.13 9.64 -19.44
N ALA A 139 22.20 8.70 -20.37
CA ALA A 139 23.29 8.58 -21.33
C ALA A 139 22.71 8.47 -22.75
N LEU A 140 23.22 9.25 -23.70
CA LEU A 140 22.77 9.21 -25.10
C LEU A 140 23.85 9.76 -26.04
N PRO A 141 23.77 9.47 -27.36
CA PRO A 141 24.65 10.10 -28.34
C PRO A 141 24.41 11.61 -28.39
N ASP A 142 25.49 12.38 -28.46
CA ASP A 142 25.52 13.83 -28.56
C ASP A 142 24.70 14.37 -29.74
N ALA A 143 24.94 13.88 -30.96
CA ALA A 143 24.31 14.35 -32.18
C ALA A 143 22.79 14.07 -32.20
N LEU A 144 22.31 13.11 -31.41
CA LEU A 144 20.86 12.87 -31.26
C LEU A 144 20.16 14.07 -30.61
N CYS A 145 20.89 14.90 -29.86
CA CYS A 145 20.41 16.13 -29.23
C CYS A 145 20.31 17.32 -30.19
N LEU A 146 20.65 17.17 -31.47
CA LEU A 146 20.42 18.24 -32.44
C LEU A 146 18.91 18.43 -32.70
N PRO A 147 18.48 19.66 -33.03
CA PRO A 147 17.11 19.93 -33.47
C PRO A 147 16.73 19.05 -34.67
N LEU A 148 15.47 18.64 -34.75
CA LEU A 148 14.96 17.85 -35.88
C LEU A 148 14.21 18.77 -36.85
N HIS A 149 14.52 18.66 -38.14
CA HIS A 149 13.77 19.29 -39.23
C HIS A 149 13.23 18.20 -40.17
N GLU A 150 12.07 18.42 -40.78
CA GLU A 150 11.40 17.39 -41.61
C GLU A 150 12.11 17.12 -42.94
N GLU A 151 12.71 18.16 -43.55
CA GLU A 151 13.30 18.07 -44.89
C GLU A 151 14.81 18.38 -44.93
N MET A 152 15.42 18.66 -43.78
CA MET A 152 16.81 19.08 -43.68
C MET A 152 17.55 18.31 -42.58
N ALA A 153 18.82 18.00 -42.82
CA ALA A 153 19.69 17.54 -41.76
C ALA A 153 20.12 18.72 -40.87
N SER A 154 20.40 18.47 -39.60
CA SER A 154 20.96 19.46 -38.67
C SER A 154 22.44 19.22 -38.47
N ALA A 155 23.23 20.30 -38.39
CA ALA A 155 24.66 20.25 -38.17
C ALA A 155 25.14 21.26 -37.12
N VAL A 156 26.07 20.83 -36.28
CA VAL A 156 26.84 21.71 -35.38
C VAL A 156 28.30 21.30 -35.39
N GLN A 157 29.20 22.28 -35.34
CA GLN A 157 30.62 22.01 -35.21
C GLN A 157 30.99 21.87 -33.74
N LEU A 158 31.78 20.86 -33.41
CA LEU A 158 32.42 20.77 -32.10
C LEU A 158 33.87 20.30 -32.28
N GLY A 159 34.81 21.16 -31.88
CA GLY A 159 36.23 20.95 -32.16
C GLY A 159 36.48 20.84 -33.66
N GLN A 160 37.22 19.81 -34.06
CA GLN A 160 37.60 19.54 -35.46
C GLN A 160 36.64 18.58 -36.18
N GLN A 161 35.40 18.48 -35.69
CA GLN A 161 34.38 17.58 -36.23
C GLN A 161 33.04 18.29 -36.37
N TRP A 162 32.29 17.88 -37.38
CA TRP A 162 30.88 18.20 -37.54
C TRP A 162 30.02 17.04 -37.07
N LEU A 163 29.02 17.37 -36.25
CA LEU A 163 28.00 16.44 -35.79
C LEU A 163 26.74 16.66 -36.60
N PHE A 164 26.11 15.57 -37.04
CA PHE A 164 24.95 15.59 -37.91
C PHE A 164 23.81 14.79 -37.33
N LYS A 165 22.59 15.33 -37.48
CA LYS A 165 21.35 14.59 -37.28
C LYS A 165 20.56 14.60 -38.58
N HIS A 166 20.49 13.45 -39.21
CA HIS A 166 19.84 13.27 -40.51
C HIS A 166 18.33 13.13 -40.38
N ASN A 167 17.87 12.46 -39.32
CA ASN A 167 16.45 12.31 -38.99
C ASN A 167 16.27 12.01 -37.50
N ALA A 168 15.08 11.56 -37.09
CA ALA A 168 14.75 11.29 -35.69
C ALA A 168 15.65 10.24 -35.02
N TRP A 169 16.17 9.25 -35.78
CA TRP A 169 16.96 8.13 -35.26
C TRP A 169 18.21 7.82 -36.09
N GLN A 170 18.74 8.81 -36.80
CA GLN A 170 19.96 8.66 -37.60
C GLN A 170 20.85 9.87 -37.40
N VAL A 171 22.06 9.59 -36.94
CA VAL A 171 23.08 10.59 -36.64
C VAL A 171 24.39 10.19 -37.29
N GLY A 172 25.32 11.12 -37.38
CA GLY A 172 26.67 10.80 -37.75
C GLY A 172 27.60 11.98 -37.54
N THR A 173 28.85 11.77 -37.89
CA THR A 173 29.95 12.68 -37.57
C THR A 173 30.98 12.61 -38.68
N ALA A 174 31.56 13.75 -39.04
CA ALA A 174 32.65 13.79 -40.01
C ALA A 174 33.71 14.81 -39.58
N GLU A 175 34.97 14.53 -39.88
CA GLU A 175 36.05 15.50 -39.67
C GLU A 175 36.04 16.56 -40.77
N LEU A 176 36.65 17.71 -40.50
CA LEU A 176 36.72 18.82 -41.45
C LEU A 176 37.32 18.41 -42.81
N SER A 177 38.27 17.46 -42.81
CA SER A 177 39.01 17.03 -44.01
C SER A 177 38.18 16.23 -45.01
N TRP A 178 37.08 15.61 -44.60
CA TRP A 178 36.27 14.72 -45.45
C TRP A 178 34.75 14.93 -45.28
N VAL A 179 34.34 16.07 -44.71
CA VAL A 179 32.93 16.39 -44.44
C VAL A 179 32.09 16.45 -45.72
N ASN A 180 32.68 16.91 -46.83
CA ASN A 180 31.98 17.06 -48.11
C ASN A 180 31.71 15.70 -48.78
N GLU A 181 32.69 14.79 -48.72
CA GLU A 181 32.57 13.41 -49.17
C GLU A 181 31.52 12.68 -48.35
N TYR A 182 31.54 12.85 -47.02
CA TYR A 182 30.54 12.29 -46.12
C TYR A 182 29.13 12.74 -46.50
N LEU A 183 28.90 14.03 -46.70
CA LEU A 183 27.56 14.56 -47.04
C LEU A 183 27.07 14.08 -48.40
N THR A 184 28.00 13.94 -49.35
CA THR A 184 27.70 13.38 -50.67
C THR A 184 27.24 11.92 -50.57
N ILE A 185 27.96 11.10 -49.79
CA ILE A 185 27.62 9.68 -49.57
C ILE A 185 26.33 9.55 -48.76
N ALA A 186 26.13 10.40 -47.75
CA ALA A 186 24.91 10.44 -46.94
C ALA A 186 23.69 10.96 -47.72
N GLY A 187 23.89 11.53 -48.91
CA GLY A 187 22.81 12.05 -49.76
C GLY A 187 22.15 13.31 -49.21
N VAL A 188 22.86 14.08 -48.37
CA VAL A 188 22.32 15.30 -47.76
C VAL A 188 22.33 16.45 -48.77
N LYS A 189 21.15 16.98 -49.09
CA LYS A 189 20.98 18.10 -50.04
C LYS A 189 20.72 19.44 -49.35
N GLN A 190 20.07 19.41 -48.20
CA GLN A 190 19.73 20.58 -47.41
C GLN A 190 20.21 20.40 -45.98
N LEU A 191 20.87 21.43 -45.44
CA LEU A 191 21.52 21.38 -44.14
C LEU A 191 21.23 22.65 -43.35
N ALA A 192 20.55 22.50 -42.21
CA ALA A 192 20.44 23.53 -41.19
C ALA A 192 21.69 23.48 -40.30
N HIS A 193 22.42 24.59 -40.21
CA HIS A 193 23.64 24.64 -39.41
C HIS A 193 23.54 25.63 -38.26
N PHE A 194 24.09 25.23 -37.12
CA PHE A 194 24.10 25.99 -35.84
C PHE A 194 25.51 26.47 -35.46
N SER A 195 26.44 26.40 -36.40
CA SER A 195 27.80 26.93 -36.29
C SER A 195 28.20 27.57 -37.62
N PRO A 196 29.18 28.50 -37.65
CA PRO A 196 29.72 29.01 -38.89
C PRO A 196 30.16 27.88 -39.83
N ALA A 197 29.67 27.90 -41.05
CA ALA A 197 29.69 26.77 -41.98
C ALA A 197 30.44 27.18 -43.27
N SER A 198 31.77 27.41 -43.16
CA SER A 198 32.61 27.85 -44.29
C SER A 198 33.12 26.70 -45.17
N ASP A 199 33.12 25.48 -44.64
CA ASP A 199 33.89 24.38 -45.21
C ASP A 199 33.06 23.46 -46.13
N PHE A 200 31.78 23.78 -46.31
CA PHE A 200 30.85 22.97 -47.09
C PHE A 200 30.87 23.35 -48.58
N SER A 201 30.72 22.33 -49.43
CA SER A 201 30.57 22.47 -50.87
C SER A 201 29.32 23.26 -51.25
N GLU A 202 29.40 24.03 -52.34
CA GLU A 202 28.29 24.78 -52.95
C GLU A 202 27.14 23.88 -53.44
N THR A 203 27.37 22.57 -53.55
CA THR A 203 26.35 21.60 -53.94
C THR A 203 25.25 21.39 -52.89
N ILE A 204 25.44 21.88 -51.67
CA ILE A 204 24.53 21.71 -50.54
C ILE A 204 23.83 23.02 -50.24
N THR A 205 22.50 22.99 -50.09
CA THR A 205 21.74 24.17 -49.68
C THR A 205 21.89 24.36 -48.17
N LEU A 206 22.69 25.35 -47.78
CA LEU A 206 22.92 25.70 -46.38
C LEU A 206 21.86 26.68 -45.87
N THR A 207 21.26 26.37 -44.72
CA THR A 207 20.34 27.25 -44.00
C THR A 207 20.93 27.61 -42.65
N ALA A 208 21.40 28.85 -42.51
CA ALA A 208 22.01 29.32 -41.27
C ALA A 208 20.97 29.61 -40.19
N GLN A 209 21.03 28.89 -39.07
CA GLN A 209 20.19 29.13 -37.90
C GLN A 209 20.84 30.15 -36.96
N GLN A 210 21.20 31.34 -37.48
CA GLN A 210 22.03 32.33 -36.76
C GLN A 210 21.45 32.79 -35.42
N GLN A 211 20.12 32.82 -35.31
CA GLN A 211 19.44 33.21 -34.06
C GLN A 211 19.64 32.18 -32.94
N ASP A 212 19.95 30.94 -33.30
CA ASP A 212 20.14 29.81 -32.39
C ASP A 212 21.61 29.39 -32.26
N TYR A 213 22.55 30.21 -32.76
CA TYR A 213 23.97 29.96 -32.56
C TYR A 213 24.30 30.10 -31.07
N ASP A 214 24.83 29.02 -30.52
CA ASP A 214 25.13 28.89 -29.09
C ASP A 214 26.25 27.84 -28.92
N LEU A 215 26.73 27.63 -27.70
CA LEU A 215 27.63 26.51 -27.43
C LEU A 215 26.93 25.19 -27.80
N PRO A 216 27.62 24.23 -28.47
CA PRO A 216 26.98 22.98 -28.90
C PRO A 216 26.27 22.24 -27.76
N LEU A 217 26.86 22.21 -26.56
CA LEU A 217 26.24 21.62 -25.37
C LEU A 217 24.95 22.35 -24.93
N ALA A 218 24.83 23.66 -25.16
CA ALA A 218 23.61 24.41 -24.88
C ALA A 218 22.50 24.07 -25.88
N ILE A 219 22.85 23.95 -27.17
CA ILE A 219 21.93 23.46 -28.22
C ILE A 219 21.42 22.06 -27.85
N PHE A 220 22.31 21.18 -27.42
CA PHE A 220 21.93 19.84 -26.96
C PHE A 220 20.99 19.90 -25.76
N ALA A 221 21.30 20.75 -24.77
CA ALA A 221 20.49 20.90 -23.57
C ALA A 221 19.05 21.33 -23.86
N LYS A 222 18.83 22.24 -24.81
CA LYS A 222 17.51 22.69 -25.25
C LYS A 222 16.65 21.54 -25.81
N SER A 223 17.27 20.57 -26.48
CA SER A 223 16.57 19.44 -27.11
C SER A 223 16.40 18.22 -26.20
N LEU A 224 17.08 18.16 -25.05
CA LEU A 224 17.10 16.98 -24.18
C LEU A 224 15.73 16.56 -23.65
N SER A 225 14.81 17.52 -23.44
CA SER A 225 13.45 17.26 -22.96
C SER A 225 12.59 16.51 -23.97
N ASN A 226 12.94 16.55 -25.26
CA ASN A 226 12.18 15.93 -26.34
C ASN A 226 12.65 14.48 -26.64
N ILE A 227 13.69 14.02 -25.95
CA ILE A 227 14.32 12.72 -26.19
C ILE A 227 14.05 11.80 -25.01
N ASP A 228 13.25 10.77 -25.18
CA ASP A 228 12.99 9.80 -24.10
C ASP A 228 14.05 8.69 -24.02
N PHE A 229 14.92 8.61 -25.02
CA PHE A 229 15.93 7.56 -25.09
C PHE A 229 17.02 7.70 -24.01
N ASN A 230 17.47 6.56 -23.51
CA ASN A 230 18.56 6.46 -22.55
C ASN A 230 19.29 5.12 -22.73
N LEU A 231 20.62 5.16 -22.83
CA LEU A 231 21.49 3.99 -22.92
C LEU A 231 21.64 3.24 -21.58
N ARG A 232 21.19 3.84 -20.46
CA ARG A 232 21.19 3.20 -19.13
C ARG A 232 20.09 2.13 -19.03
N GLN A 233 20.28 1.03 -19.76
CA GLN A 233 19.37 -0.12 -19.83
C GLN A 233 20.13 -1.42 -19.53
N GLY A 234 19.40 -2.50 -19.24
CA GLY A 234 19.97 -3.82 -19.00
C GLY A 234 21.06 -3.79 -17.92
N ARG A 235 22.26 -4.28 -18.26
CA ARG A 235 23.44 -4.28 -17.35
C ARG A 235 23.92 -2.89 -16.95
N PHE A 236 23.64 -1.85 -17.75
CA PHE A 236 24.01 -0.46 -17.48
C PHE A 236 22.85 0.35 -16.88
N ALA A 237 21.76 -0.31 -16.50
CA ALA A 237 20.63 0.35 -15.85
C ALA A 237 21.07 1.00 -14.53
N ALA A 238 20.54 2.20 -14.26
CA ALA A 238 20.80 2.86 -12.99
C ALA A 238 20.35 1.96 -11.83
N LYS A 239 21.23 1.75 -10.85
CA LYS A 239 20.84 1.11 -9.59
C LYS A 239 19.69 1.94 -9.01
N LYS A 240 18.53 1.32 -8.81
CA LYS A 240 17.36 2.00 -8.24
C LYS A 240 17.78 2.60 -6.90
N LYS A 241 17.78 3.94 -6.80
CA LYS A 241 17.95 4.61 -5.51
C LYS A 241 16.85 4.07 -4.59
N GLN A 242 17.24 3.41 -3.51
CA GLN A 242 16.30 2.89 -2.53
C GLN A 242 15.40 4.05 -2.10
N PRO A 243 14.07 3.92 -2.22
CA PRO A 243 13.19 5.07 -2.10
C PRO A 243 13.30 5.64 -0.69
N GLN A 244 13.45 6.96 -0.59
CA GLN A 244 13.89 7.65 0.62
C GLN A 244 12.98 7.38 1.83
N TRP A 245 11.67 7.19 1.59
CA TRP A 245 10.69 6.80 2.61
C TRP A 245 11.07 5.52 3.37
N TRP A 246 11.73 4.55 2.73
CA TRP A 246 12.17 3.32 3.38
C TRP A 246 13.26 3.57 4.41
N ARG A 247 14.13 4.55 4.13
CA ARG A 247 15.20 4.96 5.04
C ARG A 247 14.63 5.74 6.23
N ASP A 248 13.69 6.63 5.95
CA ASP A 248 13.04 7.49 6.95
C ASP A 248 12.13 6.70 7.90
N TRP A 249 11.43 5.67 7.41
CA TRP A 249 10.50 4.87 8.21
C TRP A 249 11.12 3.66 8.90
N ARG A 250 12.40 3.36 8.65
CA ARG A 250 13.05 2.17 9.21
C ARG A 250 13.06 2.21 10.74
N SER A 251 13.37 3.35 11.33
CA SER A 251 13.35 3.54 12.79
C SER A 251 11.93 3.42 13.36
N GLY A 252 10.93 3.98 12.67
CA GLY A 252 9.51 3.88 13.04
C GLY A 252 9.00 2.44 13.02
N LEU A 253 9.34 1.66 11.98
CA LEU A 253 8.97 0.24 11.88
C LEU A 253 9.63 -0.60 12.97
N ILE A 254 10.91 -0.33 13.28
CA ILE A 254 11.60 -1.02 14.38
C ILE A 254 10.91 -0.71 15.71
N ALA A 255 10.65 0.57 16.01
CA ALA A 255 9.95 0.97 17.24
C ALA A 255 8.56 0.36 17.34
N ALA A 256 7.78 0.36 16.26
CA ALA A 256 6.45 -0.26 16.20
C ALA A 256 6.53 -1.78 16.44
N SER A 257 7.51 -2.47 15.84
CA SER A 257 7.70 -3.90 16.04
C SER A 257 8.02 -4.24 17.50
N VAL A 258 8.90 -3.47 18.15
CA VAL A 258 9.26 -3.64 19.56
C VAL A 258 8.05 -3.37 20.45
N ALA A 259 7.27 -2.34 20.16
CA ALA A 259 6.04 -2.03 20.89
C ALA A 259 5.00 -3.16 20.78
N VAL A 260 4.78 -3.71 19.58
CA VAL A 260 3.85 -4.83 19.37
C VAL A 260 4.30 -6.08 20.12
N VAL A 261 5.58 -6.44 20.03
CA VAL A 261 6.14 -7.59 20.76
C VAL A 261 6.00 -7.40 22.27
N SER A 262 6.30 -6.20 22.77
CA SER A 262 6.18 -5.87 24.19
C SER A 262 4.72 -5.92 24.66
N PHE A 263 3.79 -5.40 23.85
CA PHE A 263 2.36 -5.46 24.14
C PHE A 263 1.85 -6.90 24.21
N ILE A 264 2.24 -7.75 23.26
CA ILE A 264 1.89 -9.17 23.24
C ILE A 264 2.47 -9.89 24.45
N ALA A 265 3.74 -9.61 24.83
CA ALA A 265 4.36 -10.21 26.01
C ALA A 265 3.66 -9.81 27.31
N ILE A 266 3.32 -8.52 27.48
CA ILE A 266 2.59 -8.03 28.66
C ILE A 266 1.20 -8.67 28.72
N LYS A 267 0.46 -8.71 27.61
CA LYS A 267 -0.88 -9.31 27.60
C LYS A 267 -0.86 -10.82 27.77
N GLY A 268 0.13 -11.50 27.20
CA GLY A 268 0.34 -12.94 27.38
C GLY A 268 0.61 -13.31 28.83
N THR A 269 1.50 -12.57 29.51
CA THR A 269 1.79 -12.79 30.93
C THR A 269 0.60 -12.48 31.84
N GLN A 270 -0.14 -11.39 31.59
CA GLN A 270 -1.38 -11.07 32.32
C GLN A 270 -2.41 -12.19 32.20
N LEU A 271 -2.65 -12.68 30.98
CA LEU A 271 -3.62 -13.76 30.74
C LEU A 271 -3.21 -15.06 31.45
N TYR A 272 -1.91 -15.37 31.43
CA TYR A 272 -1.38 -16.55 32.11
C TYR A 272 -1.56 -16.47 33.64
N VAL A 273 -1.23 -15.34 34.27
CA VAL A 273 -1.38 -15.18 35.73
C VAL A 273 -2.86 -15.24 36.14
N ILE A 274 -3.75 -14.57 35.42
CA ILE A 274 -5.19 -14.54 35.73
C ILE A 274 -5.80 -15.93 35.57
N SER A 275 -5.47 -16.65 34.50
CA SER A 275 -5.97 -18.02 34.29
C SER A 275 -5.45 -18.99 35.36
N TYR A 276 -4.19 -18.84 35.76
CA TYR A 276 -3.62 -19.63 36.85
C TYR A 276 -4.33 -19.37 38.19
N GLN A 277 -4.57 -18.11 38.54
CA GLN A 277 -5.31 -17.74 39.75
C GLN A 277 -6.76 -18.24 39.73
N ALA A 278 -7.43 -18.10 38.59
CA ALA A 278 -8.80 -18.58 38.40
C ALA A 278 -8.90 -20.10 38.62
N ASN A 279 -7.98 -20.87 38.05
CA ASN A 279 -7.93 -22.33 38.23
C ASN A 279 -7.66 -22.74 39.68
N GLN A 280 -6.78 -22.03 40.40
CA GLN A 280 -6.54 -22.30 41.81
C GLN A 280 -7.79 -22.01 42.67
N LEU A 281 -8.43 -20.86 42.45
CA LEU A 281 -9.66 -20.47 43.15
C LEU A 281 -10.80 -21.46 42.87
N GLU A 282 -10.95 -21.91 41.63
CA GLU A 282 -11.95 -22.92 41.26
C GLU A 282 -11.69 -24.26 41.97
N THR A 283 -10.42 -24.69 42.02
CA THR A 283 -10.03 -25.91 42.73
C THR A 283 -10.32 -25.82 44.23
N GLN A 284 -10.01 -24.67 44.86
CA GLN A 284 -10.31 -24.43 46.27
C GLN A 284 -11.82 -24.44 46.54
N ALA A 285 -12.60 -23.77 45.69
CA ALA A 285 -14.05 -23.70 45.82
C ALA A 285 -14.70 -25.09 45.64
N VAL A 286 -14.22 -25.90 44.69
CA VAL A 286 -14.66 -27.29 44.50
C VAL A 286 -14.33 -28.14 45.74
N THR A 287 -13.12 -28.00 46.30
CA THR A 287 -12.70 -28.75 47.48
C THR A 287 -13.54 -28.40 48.71
N MET A 288 -13.78 -27.10 48.95
CA MET A 288 -14.65 -26.64 50.04
C MET A 288 -16.09 -27.13 49.88
N TYR A 289 -16.62 -27.13 48.65
CA TYR A 289 -17.96 -27.66 48.38
C TYR A 289 -18.04 -29.18 48.62
N GLN A 290 -17.03 -29.95 48.23
CA GLN A 290 -16.97 -31.39 48.50
C GLN A 290 -16.86 -31.71 50.00
N GLN A 291 -16.14 -30.89 50.77
CA GLN A 291 -16.07 -31.02 52.23
C GLN A 291 -17.42 -30.74 52.90
N ALA A 292 -18.16 -29.74 52.41
CA ALA A 292 -19.48 -29.41 52.92
C ALA A 292 -20.57 -30.43 52.48
N PHE A 293 -20.42 -31.05 51.29
CA PHE A 293 -21.42 -31.94 50.69
C PHE A 293 -20.79 -33.23 50.08
N PRO A 294 -20.33 -34.18 50.90
CA PRO A 294 -19.50 -35.33 50.47
C PRO A 294 -20.18 -36.35 49.55
N ASN A 295 -21.50 -36.31 49.36
CA ASN A 295 -22.26 -37.29 48.56
C ASN A 295 -22.86 -36.73 47.23
N LYS A 296 -22.40 -35.58 46.73
CA LYS A 296 -22.94 -34.98 45.48
C LYS A 296 -21.88 -34.74 44.40
N VAL A 297 -22.29 -34.91 43.13
CA VAL A 297 -21.44 -34.67 41.95
C VAL A 297 -21.24 -33.16 41.75
N VAL A 298 -19.99 -32.72 41.80
CA VAL A 298 -19.62 -31.31 41.63
C VAL A 298 -19.48 -30.96 40.15
N ARG A 299 -20.11 -29.85 39.73
CA ARG A 299 -19.91 -29.27 38.40
C ARG A 299 -19.25 -27.91 38.56
N PRO A 300 -17.92 -27.80 38.32
CA PRO A 300 -17.15 -26.58 38.63
C PRO A 300 -17.75 -25.31 38.02
N HIS A 301 -18.22 -25.37 36.76
CA HIS A 301 -18.83 -24.23 36.06
C HIS A 301 -20.20 -23.76 36.63
N LEU A 302 -20.86 -24.58 37.46
CA LEU A 302 -22.16 -24.27 38.06
C LEU A 302 -22.09 -24.15 39.59
N LEU A 303 -20.87 -24.11 40.15
CA LEU A 303 -20.64 -24.20 41.59
C LEU A 303 -21.41 -23.14 42.40
N LYS A 304 -21.41 -21.88 41.94
CA LYS A 304 -22.16 -20.79 42.59
C LYS A 304 -23.67 -21.09 42.66
N LYS A 305 -24.24 -21.63 41.58
CA LYS A 305 -25.66 -21.99 41.50
C LYS A 305 -25.98 -23.22 42.35
N GLN A 306 -25.05 -24.18 42.44
CA GLN A 306 -25.18 -25.35 43.32
C GLN A 306 -25.15 -24.96 44.80
N ILE A 307 -24.28 -24.03 45.20
CA ILE A 307 -24.22 -23.48 46.56
C ILE A 307 -25.51 -22.74 46.91
N GLN A 308 -25.99 -21.87 46.01
CA GLN A 308 -27.18 -21.05 46.27
C GLN A 308 -28.44 -21.90 46.44
N ASN A 309 -28.65 -22.89 45.57
CA ASN A 309 -29.78 -23.81 45.70
C ASN A 309 -29.74 -24.63 47.00
N GLU A 310 -28.55 -24.95 47.51
CA GLU A 310 -28.40 -25.72 48.75
C GLU A 310 -28.55 -24.83 49.98
N LEU A 311 -28.08 -23.57 49.93
CA LEU A 311 -28.41 -22.58 50.94
C LEU A 311 -29.91 -22.35 51.01
N ASP A 312 -30.59 -22.19 49.88
CA ASP A 312 -32.06 -22.01 49.83
C ASP A 312 -32.80 -23.24 50.39
N ALA A 313 -32.23 -24.44 50.26
CA ALA A 313 -32.80 -25.66 50.83
C ALA A 313 -32.55 -25.81 52.34
N LEU A 314 -31.43 -25.28 52.86
CA LEU A 314 -31.03 -25.33 54.27
C LEU A 314 -31.54 -24.14 55.09
N SER A 315 -31.70 -22.97 54.46
CA SER A 315 -32.40 -21.82 55.02
C SER A 315 -33.90 -22.09 54.97
N GLY A 316 -34.38 -22.86 55.95
CA GLY A 316 -35.79 -23.03 56.25
C GLY A 316 -36.43 -21.71 56.70
N THR A 317 -36.51 -20.74 55.79
CA THR A 317 -37.14 -19.44 56.00
C THR A 317 -38.65 -19.62 55.84
N GLU A 318 -39.29 -19.84 56.99
CA GLU A 318 -40.71 -19.74 57.32
C GLU A 318 -41.74 -20.47 56.45
N GLN A 319 -42.03 -21.69 56.92
CA GLN A 319 -43.30 -22.42 56.76
C GLN A 319 -44.50 -21.73 57.48
N GLY A 320 -44.55 -20.39 57.52
CA GLY A 320 -45.65 -19.63 58.14
C GLY A 320 -46.90 -19.56 57.26
N GLY A 321 -46.74 -19.50 55.94
CA GLY A 321 -47.83 -19.17 55.01
C GLY A 321 -49.08 -20.08 55.08
N LEU A 322 -48.95 -21.41 55.10
CA LEU A 322 -50.12 -22.29 55.12
C LEU A 322 -50.82 -22.29 56.49
N LEU A 323 -50.07 -22.46 57.57
CA LEU A 323 -50.65 -22.57 58.92
C LEU A 323 -51.21 -21.23 59.39
N GLU A 324 -50.54 -20.13 59.10
CA GLU A 324 -51.02 -18.78 59.39
C GLU A 324 -52.30 -18.44 58.62
N LEU A 325 -52.35 -18.73 57.32
CA LEU A 325 -53.56 -18.49 56.51
C LEU A 325 -54.71 -19.40 56.92
N THR A 326 -54.42 -20.63 57.34
CA THR A 326 -55.45 -21.55 57.85
C THR A 326 -55.98 -21.07 59.20
N ASN A 327 -55.12 -20.55 60.10
CA ASN A 327 -55.55 -20.06 61.41
C ASN A 327 -56.48 -18.84 61.29
N HIS A 328 -56.20 -17.91 60.37
CA HIS A 328 -57.10 -16.80 60.06
C HIS A 328 -58.45 -17.26 59.51
N PHE A 329 -58.47 -18.36 58.75
CA PHE A 329 -59.70 -18.92 58.20
C PHE A 329 -60.55 -19.66 59.24
N VAL A 330 -59.94 -20.44 60.13
CA VAL A 330 -60.66 -21.21 61.17
C VAL A 330 -61.50 -20.30 62.06
N ALA A 331 -61.01 -19.10 62.38
CA ALA A 331 -61.75 -18.14 63.20
C ALA A 331 -63.00 -17.53 62.52
N ILE A 332 -63.16 -17.65 61.20
CA ILE A 332 -64.37 -17.22 60.48
C ILE A 332 -65.49 -18.24 60.64
N TYR A 333 -65.14 -19.52 60.71
CA TYR A 333 -66.10 -20.60 60.88
C TYR A 333 -66.86 -20.46 62.22
N GLU A 334 -66.26 -19.83 63.23
CA GLU A 334 -66.91 -19.54 64.51
C GLU A 334 -67.83 -18.30 64.49
N GLU A 335 -67.65 -17.36 63.54
CA GLU A 335 -68.43 -16.10 63.48
C GLU A 335 -69.56 -16.11 62.44
N VAL A 336 -69.48 -16.98 61.41
CA VAL A 336 -70.44 -17.01 60.30
C VAL A 336 -70.91 -18.44 60.02
N ASP A 337 -71.90 -18.92 60.78
CA ASP A 337 -72.50 -20.26 60.60
C ASP A 337 -73.11 -20.49 59.20
N ALA A 338 -73.42 -19.43 58.46
CA ALA A 338 -74.01 -19.50 57.13
C ALA A 338 -73.00 -19.78 56.00
N PHE A 339 -71.69 -19.93 56.31
CA PHE A 339 -70.61 -20.15 55.34
C PHE A 339 -70.00 -21.55 55.48
N ALA A 340 -70.30 -22.44 54.53
CA ALA A 340 -69.82 -23.82 54.54
C ALA A 340 -68.66 -24.03 53.54
N PRO A 341 -67.39 -24.20 53.99
CA PRO A 341 -66.27 -24.49 53.09
C PRO A 341 -66.32 -25.92 52.54
N GLU A 342 -66.14 -26.07 51.23
CA GLU A 342 -66.10 -27.37 50.53
C GLU A 342 -64.67 -27.82 50.23
N THR A 343 -63.81 -26.90 49.78
CA THR A 343 -62.42 -27.25 49.40
C THR A 343 -61.44 -26.16 49.80
N LEU A 344 -60.32 -26.57 50.39
CA LEU A 344 -59.16 -25.72 50.67
C LEU A 344 -57.99 -26.15 49.78
N ARG A 345 -57.40 -25.20 49.05
CA ARG A 345 -56.20 -25.43 48.22
C ARG A 345 -55.15 -24.36 48.49
N TYR A 346 -53.93 -24.79 48.77
CA TYR A 346 -52.80 -23.89 49.01
C TYR A 346 -51.81 -23.94 47.85
N ASP A 347 -51.46 -22.76 47.32
CA ASP A 347 -50.41 -22.60 46.31
C ASP A 347 -49.14 -22.03 46.96
N LYS A 348 -48.14 -22.91 47.14
CA LYS A 348 -46.86 -22.56 47.77
C LYS A 348 -46.07 -21.50 46.98
N ARG A 349 -46.22 -21.43 45.66
CA ARG A 349 -45.44 -20.48 44.83
C ARG A 349 -46.00 -19.06 44.95
N ARG A 350 -47.30 -18.93 45.20
CA ARG A 350 -48.01 -17.64 45.29
C ARG A 350 -48.38 -17.24 46.72
N ASN A 351 -48.11 -18.11 47.68
CA ASN A 351 -48.49 -17.96 49.09
C ASN A 351 -49.98 -17.56 49.26
N GLU A 352 -50.87 -18.25 48.54
CA GLU A 352 -52.31 -17.97 48.57
C GLU A 352 -53.11 -19.22 48.95
N LEU A 353 -54.07 -19.04 49.86
CA LEU A 353 -55.04 -20.06 50.26
C LEU A 353 -56.36 -19.79 49.54
N ARG A 354 -56.76 -20.72 48.67
CA ARG A 354 -58.00 -20.67 47.90
C ARG A 354 -59.04 -21.56 48.54
N ILE A 355 -60.19 -20.97 48.82
CA ILE A 355 -61.26 -21.61 49.58
C ILE A 355 -62.51 -21.54 48.74
N ARG A 356 -63.06 -22.70 48.40
CA ARG A 356 -64.39 -22.79 47.78
C ARG A 356 -65.40 -23.05 48.87
N ALA A 357 -66.46 -22.26 48.91
CA ALA A 357 -67.50 -22.38 49.93
C ALA A 357 -68.89 -22.18 49.33
N ARG A 358 -69.89 -22.61 50.08
CA ARG A 358 -71.32 -22.52 49.78
C ARG A 358 -72.04 -21.74 50.87
N ALA A 359 -72.91 -20.81 50.47
CA ALA A 359 -73.78 -20.04 51.37
C ALA A 359 -75.17 -19.85 50.75
N LYS A 360 -76.21 -19.54 51.54
CA LYS A 360 -77.57 -19.33 51.01
C LYS A 360 -77.75 -17.98 50.27
N GLU A 361 -76.94 -16.98 50.62
CA GLU A 361 -77.05 -15.62 50.09
C GLU A 361 -75.69 -15.10 49.61
N PHE A 362 -75.70 -14.28 48.54
CA PHE A 362 -74.48 -13.65 48.00
C PHE A 362 -73.77 -12.74 49.01
N GLN A 363 -74.54 -12.15 49.93
CA GLN A 363 -74.04 -11.17 50.89
C GLN A 363 -73.08 -11.79 51.94
N VAL A 364 -73.18 -13.10 52.19
CA VAL A 364 -72.32 -13.83 53.13
C VAL A 364 -70.85 -13.78 52.72
N PHE A 365 -70.55 -13.91 51.42
CA PHE A 365 -69.16 -13.85 50.92
C PHE A 365 -68.54 -12.46 51.11
N GLY A 366 -69.35 -11.39 51.00
CA GLY A 366 -68.91 -10.02 51.28
C GLY A 366 -68.61 -9.79 52.76
N GLN A 367 -69.40 -10.37 53.67
CA GLN A 367 -69.15 -10.32 55.11
C GLN A 367 -67.86 -11.04 55.48
N VAL A 368 -67.66 -12.27 54.97
CA VAL A 368 -66.42 -13.05 55.18
C VAL A 368 -65.19 -12.29 54.67
N LYS A 369 -65.29 -11.66 53.49
CA LYS A 369 -64.23 -10.82 52.95
C LYS A 369 -63.88 -9.66 53.91
N ALA A 370 -64.89 -8.93 54.40
CA ALA A 370 -64.68 -7.80 55.29
C ALA A 370 -64.02 -8.19 56.62
N ILE A 371 -64.41 -9.34 57.20
CA ILE A 371 -63.82 -9.86 58.45
C ILE A 371 -62.34 -10.21 58.26
N LEU A 372 -62.01 -10.88 57.15
CA LEU A 372 -60.62 -11.24 56.84
C LEU A 372 -59.75 -10.01 56.56
N GLU A 373 -60.27 -9.02 55.86
CA GLU A 373 -59.58 -7.75 55.61
C GLU A 373 -59.37 -6.96 56.92
N GLN A 374 -60.33 -6.97 57.84
CA GLN A 374 -60.16 -6.37 59.18
C GLN A 374 -59.07 -7.05 60.01
N ARG A 375 -58.84 -8.35 59.81
CA ARG A 375 -57.79 -9.12 60.48
C ARG A 375 -56.42 -8.98 59.80
N GLY A 376 -56.29 -8.07 58.82
CA GLY A 376 -55.02 -7.73 58.18
C GLY A 376 -54.62 -8.64 57.02
N VAL A 377 -55.55 -9.42 56.47
CA VAL A 377 -55.28 -10.35 55.37
C VAL A 377 -55.90 -9.85 54.07
N SER A 378 -55.16 -9.92 52.96
CA SER A 378 -55.69 -9.48 51.65
C SER A 378 -56.60 -10.55 51.06
N VAL A 379 -57.83 -10.17 50.71
CA VAL A 379 -58.84 -11.11 50.21
C VAL A 379 -59.36 -10.71 48.83
N GLU A 380 -59.18 -11.61 47.86
CA GLU A 380 -59.80 -11.52 46.55
C GLU A 380 -61.01 -12.46 46.49
N GLN A 381 -62.20 -11.88 46.32
CA GLN A 381 -63.41 -12.65 46.06
C GLN A 381 -63.49 -13.00 44.57
N GLY A 382 -63.57 -14.29 44.26
CA GLY A 382 -63.77 -14.80 42.92
C GLY A 382 -65.22 -14.67 42.44
N ALA A 383 -65.50 -15.31 41.30
CA ALA A 383 -66.86 -15.35 40.76
C ALA A 383 -67.81 -16.09 41.71
N LEU A 384 -68.97 -15.50 41.97
CA LEU A 384 -70.08 -16.12 42.68
C LEU A 384 -71.08 -16.66 41.66
N ASN A 385 -71.35 -17.95 41.71
CA ASN A 385 -72.31 -18.61 40.85
C ASN A 385 -73.49 -19.13 41.67
N ASN A 386 -74.70 -19.01 41.12
CA ASN A 386 -75.89 -19.60 41.71
C ASN A 386 -75.97 -21.09 41.34
N ASP A 387 -76.06 -21.96 42.35
CA ASP A 387 -76.12 -23.42 42.23
C ASP A 387 -77.37 -23.93 42.96
N GLY A 388 -78.53 -23.74 42.31
CA GLY A 388 -79.85 -24.13 42.83
C GLY A 388 -80.31 -23.23 43.99
N ASP A 389 -80.46 -23.83 45.18
CA ASP A 389 -80.87 -23.14 46.41
C ASP A 389 -79.70 -22.48 47.18
N PHE A 390 -78.48 -22.56 46.65
CA PHE A 390 -77.27 -22.01 47.28
C PHE A 390 -76.37 -21.27 46.29
N VAL A 391 -75.57 -20.35 46.83
CA VAL A 391 -74.52 -19.62 46.13
C VAL A 391 -73.17 -20.26 46.42
N VAL A 392 -72.43 -20.62 45.37
CA VAL A 392 -71.07 -21.17 45.47
C VAL A 392 -70.07 -20.13 45.00
N GLY A 393 -69.03 -19.92 45.80
CA GLY A 393 -68.01 -18.91 45.58
C GLY A 393 -66.61 -19.39 45.92
N GLU A 394 -65.60 -18.72 45.35
CA GLU A 394 -64.20 -18.89 45.71
C GLU A 394 -63.68 -17.62 46.40
N ILE A 395 -63.02 -17.79 47.55
CA ILE A 395 -62.31 -16.73 48.26
C ILE A 395 -60.82 -17.06 48.24
N ARG A 396 -60.00 -16.10 47.83
CA ARG A 396 -58.54 -16.23 47.84
C ARG A 396 -57.96 -15.32 48.90
N ILE A 397 -57.22 -15.92 49.81
CA ILE A 397 -56.60 -15.27 50.94
C ILE A 397 -55.09 -15.21 50.68
N ARG A 398 -54.49 -14.02 50.76
CA ARG A 398 -53.04 -13.80 50.70
C ARG A 398 -52.57 -13.16 51.99
N GLY A 399 -51.48 -13.70 52.54
CA GLY A 399 -50.84 -13.13 53.73
C GLY A 399 -50.39 -11.71 53.43
N ALA A 400 -50.45 -10.81 54.42
CA ALA A 400 -49.82 -9.50 54.29
C ALA A 400 -48.33 -9.72 53.93
N ALA A 401 -47.86 -8.97 52.94
CA ALA A 401 -46.47 -9.05 52.48
C ALA A 401 -45.48 -8.58 53.54
#